data_AF-A0A7V8VA98-F1
#
_entry.id   AF-A0A7V8VA98-F1
#
_cell.length_a   1.000
_cell.length_b   1.000
_cell.length_c   1.000
_cell.angle_alpha   90.00
_cell.angle_beta   90.00
_cell.angle_gamma   90.00
#
_symmetry.space_group_name_H-M   'P 1'
#
loop_
_entity.id
_entity.type
_entity.pdbx_description
1 polymer ?
#
loop_
_entity_poly.entity_id
_entity_poly.type
_entity_poly.pdbx_seq_one_letter_code
_entity_poly.pdbx_strand_id
1 'polypeptide(L)'
;MPYIMLIHWIADFLCQSRWMAENKSKNLLALSAHVGVYSAVLGAACMPMLGLVPGLQFAIINGVLHFAVDFCTSRVTSYFYQKQNMHAFFATVGFDQYLHFLCLWGTLVWIRLVGN
;
A
#
# COMPACT_ATOMS: atom_id res chain seq x y z
N MET A 1 -6.04 14.02 -2.99
CA MET A 1 -6.49 12.62 -3.13
C MET A 1 -6.04 11.98 -4.43
N PRO A 2 -6.36 12.53 -5.62
CA PRO A 2 -5.82 11.99 -6.87
C PRO A 2 -4.28 11.87 -6.85
N TYR A 3 -3.58 12.90 -6.34
CA TYR A 3 -2.13 12.89 -6.20
C TYR A 3 -1.59 11.82 -5.23
N ILE A 4 -2.27 11.58 -4.12
CA ILE A 4 -1.86 10.57 -3.13
C ILE A 4 -2.06 9.17 -3.70
N MET A 5 -3.14 8.93 -4.47
CA MET A 5 -3.33 7.66 -5.18
C MET A 5 -2.31 7.45 -6.30
N LEU A 6 -1.89 8.51 -6.98
CA LEU A 6 -0.79 8.41 -7.95
C LEU A 6 0.52 8.02 -7.24
N ILE A 7 0.84 8.66 -6.11
CA ILE A 7 2.03 8.31 -5.30
C ILE A 7 1.93 6.87 -4.80
N HIS A 8 0.76 6.45 -4.31
CA HIS A 8 0.50 5.06 -3.93
C HIS A 8 0.82 4.10 -5.07
N TRP A 9 0.29 4.35 -6.28
CA TRP A 9 0.55 3.50 -7.42
C TRP A 9 2.05 3.45 -7.80
N ILE A 10 2.74 4.59 -7.75
CA ILE A 10 4.20 4.65 -7.96
C ILE A 10 4.92 3.77 -6.92
N ALA A 11 4.57 3.95 -5.65
CA ALA A 11 5.18 3.24 -4.53
C ALA A 11 4.91 1.72 -4.59
N ASP A 12 3.67 1.32 -4.85
CA ASP A 12 3.17 -0.05 -4.77
C ASP A 12 3.50 -0.88 -6.03
N PHE A 13 3.58 -0.26 -7.21
CA PHE A 13 3.87 -0.96 -8.47
C PHE A 13 5.23 -0.62 -9.08
N LEU A 14 5.57 0.67 -9.23
CA LEU A 14 6.79 1.05 -9.95
C LEU A 14 8.05 0.86 -9.10
N CYS A 15 7.98 1.17 -7.81
CA CYS A 15 9.09 0.98 -6.89
C CYS A 15 9.16 -0.44 -6.32
N GLN A 16 8.13 -1.27 -6.54
CA GLN A 16 8.12 -2.66 -6.14
C GLN A 16 8.99 -3.50 -7.10
N SER A 17 10.07 -4.06 -6.59
CA SER A 17 10.91 -5.01 -7.33
C SER A 17 10.18 -6.34 -7.56
N ARG A 18 10.61 -7.05 -8.61
CA ARG A 18 10.10 -8.37 -8.96
C ARG A 18 10.18 -9.37 -7.79
N TRP A 19 11.28 -9.34 -7.04
CA TRP A 19 11.46 -10.23 -5.88
C TRP A 19 10.41 -9.96 -4.79
N MET A 20 10.07 -8.69 -4.53
CA MET A 20 9.01 -8.35 -3.58
C MET A 20 7.65 -8.86 -4.06
N ALA A 21 7.32 -8.61 -5.33
CA ALA A 21 6.07 -9.02 -5.94
C ALA A 21 5.84 -10.55 -5.90
N GLU A 22 6.85 -11.34 -6.26
CA GLU A 22 6.73 -12.80 -6.37
C GLU A 22 6.75 -13.52 -5.01
N ASN A 23 7.29 -12.88 -3.96
CA ASN A 23 7.53 -13.52 -2.67
C ASN A 23 6.69 -12.97 -1.51
N LYS A 24 6.02 -11.81 -1.64
CA LYS A 24 5.29 -11.18 -0.52
C LYS A 24 4.17 -12.06 0.08
N SER A 25 3.60 -12.98 -0.70
CA SER A 25 2.61 -13.94 -0.20
C SER A 25 3.20 -15.13 0.56
N LYS A 26 4.51 -15.37 0.44
CA LYS A 26 5.23 -16.54 0.99
C LYS A 26 6.22 -16.17 2.09
N ASN A 27 6.75 -14.95 2.07
CA ASN A 27 7.84 -14.51 2.91
C ASN A 27 7.55 -13.13 3.51
N LEU A 28 7.55 -13.05 4.85
CA LEU A 28 7.34 -11.80 5.59
C LEU A 28 8.43 -10.76 5.34
N LEU A 29 9.67 -11.16 5.06
CA LEU A 29 10.76 -10.24 4.73
C LEU A 29 10.52 -9.57 3.37
N ALA A 30 9.97 -10.29 2.38
CA ALA A 30 9.58 -9.70 1.10
C ALA A 30 8.42 -8.70 1.26
N LEU A 31 7.41 -9.04 2.06
CA LEU A 31 6.30 -8.15 2.38
C LEU A 31 6.78 -6.91 3.17
N SER A 32 7.65 -7.09 4.15
CA SER A 32 8.17 -5.99 4.97
C SER A 32 9.07 -5.06 4.15
N ALA A 33 9.89 -5.61 3.24
CA ALA A 33 10.69 -4.81 2.31
C ALA A 33 9.80 -3.98 1.38
N HIS A 34 8.73 -4.58 0.86
CA HIS A 34 7.73 -3.89 0.04
C HIS A 34 7.14 -2.70 0.78
N VAL A 35 6.60 -2.95 1.97
CA VAL A 35 5.99 -1.91 2.81
C VAL A 35 7.01 -0.85 3.21
N GLY A 36 8.26 -1.23 3.47
CA GLY A 36 9.34 -0.28 3.77
C GLY A 36 9.61 0.67 2.60
N VAL A 37 9.76 0.15 1.38
CA VAL A 37 9.92 0.96 0.16
C VAL A 37 8.68 1.84 -0.06
N TYR A 38 7.50 1.25 0.08
CA TYR A 38 6.23 1.95 -0.06
C TYR A 38 6.12 3.14 0.90
N SER A 39 6.35 2.92 2.20
CA SER A 39 6.26 3.96 3.23
C SER A 39 7.31 5.05 3.03
N ALA A 40 8.52 4.69 2.59
CA ALA A 40 9.56 5.67 2.28
C ALA A 40 9.15 6.60 1.13
N VAL A 41 8.62 6.04 0.03
CA VAL A 41 8.15 6.82 -1.13
C VAL A 41 6.95 7.67 -0.76
N LEU A 42 5.95 7.10 -0.07
CA LEU A 42 4.76 7.82 0.38
C LEU A 42 5.13 8.98 1.31
N GLY A 43 5.98 8.73 2.30
CA GLY A 43 6.45 9.73 3.25
C GLY A 43 7.23 10.85 2.56
N ALA A 44 8.22 10.51 1.74
CA ALA A 44 9.02 11.51 1.02
C ALA A 44 8.16 12.41 0.12
N ALA A 45 7.15 11.85 -0.56
CA ALA A 45 6.30 12.61 -1.47
C ALA A 45 5.20 13.41 -0.75
N CYS A 46 4.66 12.92 0.37
CA CYS A 46 3.56 13.57 1.09
C CYS A 46 4.02 14.55 2.18
N MET A 47 5.24 14.40 2.69
CA MET A 47 5.78 15.26 3.76
C MET A 47 5.83 16.76 3.38
N PRO A 48 6.22 17.18 2.16
CA PRO A 48 6.12 18.58 1.75
C PRO A 48 4.69 19.13 1.74
N MET A 49 3.68 18.27 1.57
CA MET A 49 2.27 18.64 1.50
C MET A 49 1.57 18.68 2.86
N LEU A 50 2.00 17.82 3.80
CA LEU A 50 1.36 17.64 5.11
C LEU A 50 2.17 18.23 6.27
N GLY A 51 3.44 18.60 6.03
CA GLY A 51 4.40 18.96 7.07
C GLY A 51 5.12 17.73 7.64
N LEU A 52 6.20 17.98 8.39
CA LEU A 52 7.10 16.93 8.89
C LEU A 52 6.38 15.91 9.80
N VAL A 53 5.73 16.39 10.88
CA VAL A 53 5.09 15.53 11.87
C VAL A 53 3.86 14.83 11.29
N PRO A 54 2.89 15.53 10.66
CA PRO A 54 1.71 14.87 10.10
C PRO A 54 2.07 13.98 8.90
N GLY A 55 3.06 14.35 8.09
CA GLY A 55 3.57 13.53 6.99
C GLY A 55 4.20 12.22 7.47
N LEU A 56 4.98 12.27 8.56
CA LEU A 56 5.55 11.07 9.16
C LEU A 56 4.49 10.15 9.77
N GLN A 57 3.52 10.73 10.51
CA GLN A 57 2.36 9.99 11.03
C GLN A 57 1.58 9.32 9.89
N PHE A 58 1.32 10.07 8.80
CA PHE A 58 0.62 9.55 7.62
C PHE A 58 1.35 8.35 7.01
N ALA A 59 2.67 8.44 6.83
CA ALA A 59 3.47 7.37 6.24
C ALA A 59 3.54 6.12 7.13
N ILE A 60 3.66 6.28 8.46
CA ILE A 60 3.71 5.17 9.40
C ILE A 60 2.36 4.46 9.47
N ILE A 61 1.27 5.20 9.67
CA ILE A 61 -0.07 4.62 9.81
C ILE A 61 -0.46 3.91 8.50
N ASN A 62 -0.24 4.55 7.34
CA ASN A 62 -0.54 3.89 6.07
C ASN A 62 0.42 2.73 5.77
N GLY A 63 1.68 2.76 6.21
CA GLY A 63 2.57 1.60 6.12
C GLY A 63 2.01 0.37 6.85
N VAL A 64 1.50 0.56 8.07
CA VAL A 64 0.89 -0.52 8.86
C VAL A 64 -0.40 -1.03 8.20
N LEU A 65 -1.26 -0.13 7.74
CA LEU A 65 -2.49 -0.51 7.03
C LEU A 65 -2.18 -1.24 5.72
N HIS A 66 -1.20 -0.75 4.96
CA HIS A 66 -0.74 -1.37 3.71
C HIS A 66 -0.24 -2.78 3.97
N PHE A 67 0.58 -2.97 5.00
CA PHE A 67 1.04 -4.29 5.42
C PHE A 67 -0.13 -5.24 5.70
N ALA A 68 -1.14 -4.79 6.45
CA ALA A 68 -2.29 -5.62 6.80
C ALA A 68 -3.13 -6.04 5.58
N VAL A 69 -3.39 -5.09 4.66
CA VAL A 69 -4.10 -5.35 3.42
C VAL A 69 -3.30 -6.33 2.55
N ASP A 70 -2.03 -6.01 2.24
CA ASP A 70 -1.17 -6.85 1.40
C ASP A 70 -0.94 -8.23 2.01
N PHE A 71 -0.85 -8.35 3.33
CA PHE A 71 -0.73 -9.64 4.01
C PHE A 71 -1.91 -10.55 3.64
N CYS A 72 -3.12 -10.01 3.57
CA CYS A 72 -4.31 -10.78 3.22
C CYS A 72 -4.44 -10.97 1.71
N THR A 73 -4.44 -9.88 0.94
CA THR A 73 -4.74 -9.87 -0.50
C THR A 73 -3.67 -10.56 -1.34
N SER A 74 -2.39 -10.49 -0.96
CA SER A 74 -1.31 -11.18 -1.69
C SER A 74 -1.45 -12.70 -1.65
N ARG A 75 -1.98 -13.26 -0.56
CA ARG A 75 -2.24 -14.70 -0.42
C ARG A 75 -3.43 -15.12 -1.26
N VAL A 76 -4.49 -14.32 -1.27
CA VAL A 76 -5.70 -14.56 -2.08
C VAL A 76 -5.39 -14.46 -3.58
N THR A 77 -4.67 -13.41 -4.00
CA THR A 77 -4.23 -13.27 -5.41
C THR A 77 -3.32 -14.42 -5.82
N SER A 78 -2.37 -14.82 -4.97
CA SER A 78 -1.49 -15.97 -5.25
C SER A 78 -2.28 -17.28 -5.39
N TYR A 79 -3.31 -17.49 -4.58
CA TYR A 79 -4.20 -18.65 -4.69
C TYR A 79 -4.93 -18.67 -6.05
N PHE A 80 -5.54 -17.56 -6.45
CA PHE A 80 -6.26 -17.50 -7.74
C PHE A 80 -5.33 -17.60 -8.95
N TYR A 81 -4.13 -17.03 -8.86
CA TYR A 81 -3.11 -17.17 -9.90
C TYR A 81 -2.70 -18.64 -10.10
N GLN A 82 -2.45 -19.38 -9.01
CA GLN A 82 -2.12 -20.81 -9.08
C GLN A 82 -3.27 -21.65 -9.65
N LYS A 83 -4.52 -21.25 -9.41
CA LYS A 83 -5.72 -21.87 -9.99
C LYS A 83 -6.01 -21.43 -11.43
N GLN A 84 -5.19 -20.56 -12.01
CA GLN A 84 -5.41 -19.96 -13.34
C GLN A 84 -6.77 -19.25 -13.48
N ASN A 85 -7.36 -18.84 -12.36
CA ASN A 85 -8.61 -18.07 -12.35
C ASN A 85 -8.27 -16.58 -12.49
N MET A 86 -7.98 -16.15 -13.71
CA MET A 86 -7.52 -14.80 -13.99
C MET A 86 -8.58 -13.73 -13.68
N HIS A 87 -9.87 -14.04 -13.82
CA HIS A 87 -10.93 -13.10 -13.45
C HIS A 87 -10.90 -12.80 -11.95
N ALA A 88 -10.86 -13.83 -11.09
CA ALA A 88 -10.78 -13.64 -9.64
C ALA A 88 -9.45 -13.01 -9.21
N PHE A 89 -8.34 -13.34 -9.90
CA PHE A 89 -7.05 -12.70 -9.69
C PHE A 89 -7.14 -11.17 -9.90
N PHE A 90 -7.59 -10.73 -11.09
CA PHE A 90 -7.68 -9.30 -11.39
C PHE A 90 -8.74 -8.59 -10.55
N ALA A 91 -9.86 -9.24 -10.24
CA ALA A 91 -10.86 -8.69 -9.32
C ALA A 91 -10.28 -8.47 -7.91
N THR A 92 -9.44 -9.40 -7.42
CA THR A 92 -8.78 -9.25 -6.12
C THR A 92 -7.73 -8.14 -6.16
N VAL A 93 -6.96 -8.00 -7.24
CA VAL A 93 -6.01 -6.88 -7.41
C VAL A 93 -6.76 -5.54 -7.44
N GLY A 94 -7.89 -5.45 -8.14
CA GLY A 94 -8.71 -4.23 -8.14
C GLY A 94 -9.27 -3.89 -6.76
N PHE A 95 -9.75 -4.90 -6.03
CA PHE A 95 -10.27 -4.72 -4.67
C PHE A 95 -9.17 -4.34 -3.66
N ASP A 96 -7.97 -4.91 -3.81
CA ASP A 96 -6.77 -4.53 -3.05
C ASP A 96 -6.48 -3.02 -3.18
N GLN A 97 -6.46 -2.51 -4.41
CA GLN A 97 -6.26 -1.07 -4.66
C GLN A 97 -7.37 -0.20 -4.07
N TYR A 98 -8.61 -0.69 -4.06
CA TYR A 98 -9.73 -0.01 -3.42
C TYR A 98 -9.59 0.05 -1.89
N LEU A 99 -9.14 -1.03 -1.25
CA LEU A 99 -8.87 -1.04 0.20
C LEU A 99 -7.75 -0.07 0.58
N HIS A 100 -6.68 -0.03 -0.21
CA HIS A 100 -5.59 0.93 -0.01
C HIS A 100 -6.08 2.38 -0.17
N PHE A 101 -6.94 2.65 -1.16
CA PHE A 101 -7.60 3.96 -1.29
C PHE A 101 -8.40 4.33 -0.04
N LEU A 102 -9.20 3.40 0.51
CA LEU A 102 -9.96 3.66 1.73
C LEU A 102 -9.06 3.96 2.93
N CYS A 103 -7.94 3.26 3.05
CA CYS A 103 -6.95 3.49 4.11
C CYS A 103 -6.32 4.88 3.97
N LEU A 104 -5.83 5.23 2.78
CA LEU A 104 -5.24 6.55 2.49
C LEU A 104 -6.23 7.68 2.69
N TRP A 105 -7.49 7.46 2.26
CA TRP A 105 -8.55 8.44 2.43
C TRP A 105 -8.87 8.67 3.90
N GLY A 106 -9.16 7.59 4.63
CA GLY A 106 -9.52 7.64 6.05
C GLY A 106 -8.43 8.25 6.90
N THR A 107 -7.17 7.86 6.68
CA THR A 107 -6.02 8.41 7.41
C THR A 107 -5.79 9.90 7.12
N LEU A 108 -5.94 10.35 5.86
CA LEU A 108 -5.79 11.78 5.56
C LEU A 108 -6.89 12.61 6.22
N VAL A 109 -8.12 12.11 6.21
CA VAL A 109 -9.24 12.78 6.90
C VAL A 109 -8.96 12.86 8.40
N TRP A 110 -8.52 11.75 9.01
CA TRP A 110 -8.17 11.73 10.44
C TRP A 110 -7.06 12.73 10.79
N ILE A 111 -5.97 12.77 10.01
CA ILE A 111 -4.88 13.72 10.24
C ILE A 111 -5.36 15.17 10.12
N ARG A 112 -6.21 15.47 9.13
CA ARG A 112 -6.74 16.84 8.95
C ARG A 112 -7.69 17.29 10.05
N LEU A 113 -8.38 16.35 10.69
CA LEU A 113 -9.37 16.64 11.75
C LEU A 113 -8.77 16.64 13.16
N VAL A 114 -7.79 15.77 13.42
CA VAL A 114 -7.28 15.49 14.77
C VAL A 114 -5.77 15.77 14.89
N GLY A 115 -5.04 15.80 13.79
CA GLY A 115 -3.57 15.92 13.76
C GLY A 115 -3.01 17.34 13.77
N ASN A 116 -3.80 18.34 14.19
CA ASN A 116 -3.34 19.71 14.46
C ASN A 116 -3.12 19.92 15.97
#